data_AF-A0A920SA57-F1
#
_entry.id   AF-A0A920SA57-F1
#
_cell.length_a   1.000
_cell.length_b   1.000
_cell.length_c   1.000
_cell.angle_alpha   90.00
_cell.angle_beta   90.00
_cell.angle_gamma   90.00
#
_symmetry.space_group_name_H-M   'P 1'
#
loop_
_entity.id
_entity.type
_entity.pdbx_description
1 polymer ?
#
loop_
_entity_poly.entity_id
_entity_poly.type
_entity_poly.pdbx_seq_one_letter_code
_entity_poly.pdbx_strand_id
1 'polypeptide(L)' 'MIPKIRHVLEYLRPGSVFFWDGDGAMTHDDAMRSLRLMGEEVIPAVREIAKDLELPSSFEVDTQQVNRTP' A
#
# COMPACT_ATOMS: atom_id res chain seq x y z
N MET A 1 3.53 -12.45 4.29
CA MET A 1 3.57 -11.39 3.27
C MET A 1 3.97 -10.03 3.84
N ILE A 2 3.37 -9.57 4.94
CA ILE A 2 3.62 -8.26 5.56
C ILE A 2 5.11 -7.87 5.71
N PRO A 3 6.03 -8.74 6.19
CA PRO A 3 7.45 -8.37 6.31
C PRO A 3 8.10 -7.99 4.97
N LYS A 4 7.69 -8.63 3.87
CA LYS A 4 8.18 -8.29 2.52
C LYS A 4 7.68 -6.92 2.07
N ILE A 5 6.43 -6.58 2.42
CA ILE A 5 5.88 -5.26 2.09
C ILE A 5 6.64 -4.17 2.86
N ARG A 6 6.94 -4.38 4.16
CA ARG A 6 7.79 -3.44 4.91
C ARG A 6 9.13 -3.21 4.21
N HIS A 7 9.81 -4.28 3.81
CA HIS A 7 11.08 -4.16 3.11
C HIS A 7 10.98 -3.33 1.83
N VAL A 8 9.93 -3.51 1.02
CA VAL A 8 9.70 -2.73 -0.20
C VAL A 8 9.41 -1.26 0.12
N LEU A 9 8.55 -0.98 1.11
CA LEU A 9 8.23 0.40 1.51
C LEU A 9 9.45 1.14 2.06
N GLU A 10 10.29 0.44 2.82
CA GLU A 10 11.53 0.98 3.38
C GLU A 10 12.57 1.26 2.30
N TYR A 11 12.76 0.31 1.37
CA TYR A 11 13.78 0.42 0.32
C TYR A 11 13.41 1.40 -0.79
N LEU A 12 12.18 1.33 -1.31
CA LEU A 12 11.74 2.14 -2.46
C LEU A 12 11.10 3.47 -2.06
N ARG A 13 10.59 3.60 -0.83
CA ARG A 13 9.87 4.79 -0.35
C ARG A 13 8.78 5.29 -1.35
N PRO A 14 7.90 4.41 -1.86
CA PRO A 14 6.97 4.78 -2.93
C PRO A 14 5.91 5.78 -2.44
N GLY A 15 5.50 6.71 -3.31
CA GLY A 15 4.42 7.65 -2.99
C GLY A 15 3.03 6.99 -2.93
N SER A 16 2.80 5.95 -3.73
CA SER A 16 1.55 5.19 -3.79
C SER A 16 1.83 3.71 -4.08
N VAL A 17 0.99 2.82 -3.54
CA VAL A 17 1.06 1.37 -3.78
C VAL A 17 -0.32 0.86 -4.19
N PHE A 18 -0.36 0.04 -5.23
CA PHE A 18 -1.56 -0.61 -5.73
C PHE A 18 -1.41 -2.12 -5.56
N PHE A 19 -2.34 -2.74 -4.84
CA PHE A 19 -2.38 -4.20 -4.67
C PHE A 19 -3.30 -4.80 -5.72
N TRP A 20 -2.73 -5.67 -6.55
CA TRP A 20 -3.48 -6.47 -7.51
C TRP A 20 -3.75 -7.84 -6.89
N ASP A 21 -5.03 -8.13 -6.64
CA ASP A 21 -5.51 -9.40 -6.09
C ASP A 21 -6.47 -10.05 -7.09
N GLY A 22 -6.50 -11.39 -7.14
CA GLY A 22 -7.43 -12.13 -8.01
C GLY A 22 -6.95 -12.42 -9.44
N ASP A 23 -5.65 -12.59 -9.66
CA ASP A 23 -5.12 -13.02 -10.98
C ASP A 23 -5.09 -14.55 -11.13
N GLY A 24 -5.38 -15.04 -12.34
CA GLY A 24 -5.35 -16.46 -12.69
C GLY A 24 -6.62 -17.27 -12.39
N ALA A 25 -6.51 -18.60 -12.46
CA ALA A 25 -7.62 -19.52 -12.21
C ALA A 25 -7.85 -19.70 -10.70
N MET A 26 -8.56 -18.75 -10.09
CA MET A 26 -8.98 -18.81 -8.69
C MET A 26 -10.43 -19.26 -8.57
N THR A 27 -10.75 -19.99 -7.50
CA THR A 27 -12.14 -20.24 -7.14
C THR A 27 -12.77 -18.94 -6.62
N HIS A 28 -14.10 -18.85 -6.71
CA HIS A 28 -14.83 -17.70 -6.15
C HIS A 28 -14.54 -17.54 -4.65
N ASP A 29 -14.52 -18.64 -3.91
CA ASP A 29 -14.30 -18.62 -2.45
C ASP A 29 -12.90 -18.14 -2.10
N ASP A 30 -11.86 -18.55 -2.86
CA ASP A 30 -10.50 -18.07 -2.66
C ASP A 30 -10.39 -16.56 -2.94
N ALA A 31 -11.02 -16.08 -4.02
CA ALA A 31 -11.03 -14.66 -4.35
C ALA A 31 -11.74 -13.83 -3.25
N MET A 32 -12.92 -14.26 -2.81
CA MET A 32 -13.66 -13.57 -1.74
C MET A 32 -12.91 -13.59 -0.42
N ARG A 33 -12.24 -14.70 -0.09
CA ARG A 33 -11.38 -14.80 1.10
C ARG A 33 -10.18 -13.87 1.00
N SER A 34 -9.54 -13.78 -0.16
CA SER A 34 -8.39 -12.89 -0.38
C SER A 34 -8.79 -11.41 -0.21
N LEU A 35 -9.89 -11.00 -0.81
CA LEU A 35 -10.45 -9.66 -0.66
C LEU A 35 -10.75 -9.31 0.81
N ARG A 36 -11.34 -10.24 1.55
CA ARG A 36 -11.62 -10.07 2.97
C ARG A 36 -10.33 -9.86 3.77
N LEU A 37 -9.34 -10.73 3.60
CA LEU A 37 -8.05 -10.61 4.29
C LEU A 37 -7.28 -9.36 3.87
N MET A 38 -7.43 -8.91 2.62
CA MET A 38 -6.83 -7.66 2.16
C MET A 38 -7.35 -6.47 2.97
N GLY A 39 -8.67 -6.40 3.16
CA GLY A 39 -9.33 -5.33 3.93
C GLY A 39 -9.12 -5.43 5.45
N GLU A 40 -9.17 -6.64 6.01
CA GLU A 40 -9.09 -6.87 7.47
C GLU A 40 -7.65 -6.86 7.99
N GLU A 41 -6.67 -7.35 7.21
CA GLU A 41 -5.32 -7.63 7.71
C GLU A 41 -4.24 -6.85 6.96
N VAL A 42 -4.23 -6.94 5.62
CA VAL A 42 -3.08 -6.47 4.83
C VAL A 42 -3.04 -4.95 4.76
N ILE A 43 -4.11 -4.30 4.31
CA ILE A 43 -4.16 -2.84 4.18
C ILE A 43 -3.95 -2.14 5.53
N PRO A 44 -4.58 -2.58 6.65
CA PRO A 44 -4.30 -2.01 7.96
C PRO A 44 -2.83 -2.12 8.37
N ALA A 45 -2.22 -3.30 8.22
CA ALA A 45 -0.80 -3.48 8.55
C ALA A 45 0.12 -2.59 7.69
N VAL A 46 -0.19 -2.42 6.41
CA VAL A 46 0.55 -1.55 5.49
C VAL A 46 0.47 -0.07 5.93
N ARG A 47 -0.70 0.37 6.41
CA ARG A 47 -0.85 1.75 6.93
C ARG A 47 -0.05 1.98 8.20
N GLU A 48 -0.02 1.01 9.12
CA GLU A 48 0.83 1.12 10.32
C GLU A 48 2.32 1.13 9.97
N ILE A 49 2.76 0.27 9.04
CA ILE A 49 4.14 0.32 8.53
C ILE A 49 4.47 1.67 7.90
N ALA A 50 3.56 2.24 7.10
CA ALA A 50 3.78 3.55 6.48
C ALA A 50 3.92 4.67 7.53
N LYS A 51 3.13 4.62 8.61
CA LYS A 51 3.27 5.54 9.76
C LYS A 51 4.63 5.37 10.44
N ASP A 52 5.02 4.14 10.75
CA ASP A 52 6.32 3.84 11.38
C ASP A 52 7.51 4.34 10.53
N LEU A 53 7.38 4.31 9.21
CA LEU A 53 8.40 4.74 8.26
C LEU A 53 8.30 6.23 7.88
N GLU A 54 7.34 6.95 8.47
CA GLU A 54 7.06 8.36 8.18
C GLU A 54 6.82 8.62 6.67
N LEU A 55 6.07 7.72 6.03
CA LEU A 55 5.66 7.87 4.63
C LEU A 55 4.36 8.68 4.55
N PRO A 56 4.36 9.87 3.93
CA PRO A 56 3.16 10.68 3.81
C PRO A 56 2.17 10.06 2.82
N SER A 57 0.88 10.27 3.05
CA SER A 57 -0.14 9.88 2.07
C SER A 57 -0.01 10.75 0.82
N SER A 58 -0.18 10.15 -0.38
CA SER A 58 -0.25 10.93 -1.63
C SER A 58 -1.37 11.98 -1.63
N PHE A 59 -2.39 11.84 -0.78
CA PHE A 59 -3.48 12.81 -0.62
C PHE A 59 -3.16 13.95 0.36
N GLU A 60 -2.10 13.81 1.16
CA GLU A 60 -1.66 14.82 2.13
C GLU A 60 -0.55 15.71 1.57
N VAL A 61 0.07 15.31 0.45
CA VAL A 61 1.14 16.04 -0.20
C VAL A 61 0.58 16.99 -1.26
N ASP A 62 0.80 18.29 -1.07
CA ASP A 62 0.49 19.32 -2.08
C ASP A 62 1.51 19.25 -3.23
N THR A 63 1.09 18.69 -4.36
CA THR A 63 1.92 18.55 -5.56
C THR A 63 2.15 19.87 -6.31
N GLN A 64 1.40 20.94 -6.00
CA GLN A 64 1.52 22.24 -6.68
C GLN A 64 2.62 23.14 -6.10
N GLN A 65 3.17 22.84 -4.91
CA GLN A 65 4.21 23.67 -4.30
C GLN A 65 5.62 23.39 -4.80
N VAL A 66 5.90 22.21 -5.35
CA VAL A 66 7.27 21.83 -5.77
C VAL A 66 7.76 22.62 -7.01
N ASN A 67 6.85 23.24 -7.77
CA ASN A 67 7.18 24.04 -8.96
C ASN A 67 7.15 25.56 -8.75
N ARG A 68 7.19 26.05 -7.50
CA ARG A 68 7.27 27.49 -7.21
C ARG A 68 8.49 27.81 -6.35
N THR A 69 9.67 27.59 -6.91
CA THR A 69 10.86 28.32 -6.48
C THR A 69 11.07 29.45 -7.50
N PRO A 70 11.27 30.73 -7.08
CA PRO A 70 11.62 31.81 -8.00
C PRO A 70 12.96 31.57 -8.70
#